data_AF-A0A8S3AX92-F1
#
_entry.id   AF-A0A8S3AX92-F1
#
_cell.length_a   1.000
_cell.length_b   1.000
_cell.length_c   1.000
_cell.angle_alpha   90.00
_cell.angle_beta   90.00
_cell.angle_gamma   90.00
#
_symmetry.space_group_name_H-M   'P 1'
#
loop_
_entity.id
_entity.type
_entity.pdbx_description
1 polymer ?
#
loop_
_entity_poly.entity_id
_entity_poly.type
_entity_poly.pdbx_seq_one_letter_code
_entity_poly.pdbx_strand_id
1 'polypeptide(L)' 'MSNENVTQRLYLGIDLSTQQIKCIVIDGQLQTIAEEAISFNDNSLLVHHVQPNGFVVDKNDKRCITTP' A
#
# COMPACT_ATOMS: atom_id res chain seq x y z
N MET A 1 21.93 -16.65 23.73
CA MET A 1 21.87 -15.91 22.45
C MET A 1 20.43 -15.45 22.29
N SER A 2 20.16 -14.16 22.49
CA SER A 2 18.82 -13.62 22.29
C SER A 2 18.53 -13.62 20.78
N ASN A 3 17.48 -14.34 20.39
CA ASN A 3 16.84 -14.13 19.08
C ASN A 3 16.13 -12.77 19.14
N GLU A 4 16.90 -11.69 19.00
CA GLU A 4 16.32 -10.41 18.66
C GLU A 4 15.80 -10.53 17.24
N ASN A 5 14.49 -10.68 17.09
CA ASN A 5 13.81 -10.40 15.84
C ASN A 5 14.12 -8.94 15.52
N VAL A 6 15.17 -8.70 14.74
CA VAL A 6 15.44 -7.39 14.16
C VAL A 6 14.27 -7.13 13.23
N THR A 7 13.25 -6.43 13.73
CA THR A 7 12.17 -5.91 12.88
C THR A 7 12.83 -5.02 11.84
N GLN A 8 12.97 -5.55 10.63
CA GLN A 8 13.54 -4.85 9.50
C GLN A 8 12.71 -3.58 9.30
N ARG A 9 13.37 -2.41 9.37
CA ARG A 9 12.71 -1.14 9.08
C ARG A 9 12.40 -1.10 7.59
N LEU A 10 11.13 -0.88 7.28
CA LEU A 10 10.63 -0.73 5.93
C LEU A 10 10.08 0.68 5.79
N TYR A 11 10.26 1.25 4.60
CA TYR A 11 9.76 2.56 4.23
C TYR A 11 8.80 2.41 3.05
N LEU A 12 7.74 3.22 3.06
CA LEU A 12 6.74 3.25 2.00
C LEU A 12 6.93 4.50 1.16
N GLY A 13 7.22 4.33 -0.12
CA GLY A 13 7.15 5.39 -1.11
C GLY A 13 5.80 5.37 -1.80
N ILE A 14 5.09 6.49 -1.83
CA ILE A 14 3.81 6.64 -2.53
C ILE A 14 3.94 7.80 -3.52
N ASP A 15 3.59 7.53 -4.77
CA ASP A 15 3.50 8.50 -5.84
C ASP A 15 2.05 8.57 -6.34
N LEU A 16 1.42 9.72 -6.10
CA LEU A 16 0.07 10.05 -6.55
C LEU A 16 0.16 10.86 -7.84
N SER A 17 0.49 10.17 -8.92
CA SER A 17 0.72 10.74 -10.23
C SER A 17 -0.58 11.00 -11.00
N THR A 18 -0.50 11.78 -12.08
CA THR A 18 -1.66 12.15 -12.91
C THR A 18 -2.37 10.94 -13.53
N GLN A 19 -1.62 9.90 -13.89
CA GLN A 19 -2.12 8.76 -14.66
C GLN A 19 -2.13 7.44 -13.88
N GLN A 20 -1.55 7.43 -12.68
CA GLN A 20 -1.40 6.22 -11.89
C GLN A 20 -1.15 6.54 -10.41
N ILE A 21 -1.44 5.57 -9.56
CA ILE A 21 -0.89 5.51 -8.20
C ILE A 21 0.20 4.45 -8.20
N LYS A 22 1.40 4.81 -7.76
CA LYS A 22 2.52 3.87 -7.62
C LYS A 22 2.95 3.81 -6.16
N CYS A 23 3.29 2.61 -5.70
CA CYS A 23 3.78 2.36 -4.36
C CYS A 23 5.03 1.48 -4.40
N ILE A 24 6.02 1.82 -3.58
CA ILE A 24 7.24 1.01 -3.41
C ILE A 24 7.54 0.78 -1.93
N VAL A 25 8.11 -0.39 -1.63
CA VAL A 25 8.66 -0.70 -0.31
C VAL A 25 10.18 -0.65 -0.41
N ILE A 26 10.79 0.14 0.46
CA ILE A 26 12.23 0.34 0.53
C ILE A 26 12.76 -0.23 1.84
N ASP A 27 13.87 -0.95 1.81
CA ASP A 27 14.52 -1.49 3.00
C ASP A 27 15.54 -0.51 3.64
N GLY A 28 16.17 -0.94 4.74
CA GLY A 28 17.18 -0.15 5.43
C GLY A 28 18.49 0.08 4.64
N GLN A 29 18.68 -0.60 3.51
CA GLN A 29 19.81 -0.42 2.59
C GLN A 29 19.43 0.46 1.39
N LEU A 30 18.26 1.11 1.45
CA LEU A 30 17.69 1.93 0.39
C LEU A 30 17.44 1.14 -0.91
N GLN A 31 17.26 -0.18 -0.81
CA GLN A 31 16.88 -1.02 -1.95
C GLN A 31 15.36 -1.11 -2.07
N THR A 32 14.85 -1.07 -3.29
CA THR A 32 13.43 -1.35 -3.56
C THR A 32 13.22 -2.86 -3.54
N ILE A 33 12.36 -3.33 -2.63
CA ILE A 33 12.09 -4.76 -2.44
C ILE A 33 10.70 -5.19 -2.91
N ALA A 34 9.79 -4.23 -3.09
CA ALA A 34 8.49 -4.44 -3.71
C ALA A 34 8.04 -3.16 -4.42
N GLU A 35 7.29 -3.32 -5.51
CA GLU A 35 6.70 -2.24 -6.29
C GLU A 35 5.33 -2.68 -6.79
N GLU A 36 4.36 -1.79 -6.76
CA GLU A 36 3.03 -1.97 -7.34
C GLU A 36 2.55 -0.65 -7.95
N ALA A 37 1.81 -0.71 -9.06
CA ALA A 37 1.26 0.46 -9.71
C ALA A 37 -0.12 0.18 -10.31
N ILE A 38 -1.07 1.08 -10.05
CA ILE A 38 -2.42 1.05 -10.61
C ILE A 38 -2.55 2.20 -11.59
N SER A 39 -2.69 1.87 -12.88
CA SER A 39 -2.97 2.84 -13.93
C SER A 39 -4.45 3.23 -13.95
N PHE A 40 -4.75 4.52 -14.03
CA PHE A 40 -6.14 5.01 -14.16
C PHE A 40 -6.73 4.75 -15.54
N ASN A 41 -5.89 4.43 -16.53
CA ASN A 41 -6.33 4.13 -17.89
C ASN A 41 -6.67 2.65 -18.09
N ASP A 42 -6.36 1.80 -17.10
CA ASP A 42 -6.68 0.38 -17.13
C ASP A 42 -7.93 0.09 -16.30
N ASN A 43 -9.08 0.06 -16.98
CA ASN A 43 -10.36 -0.25 -16.35
C ASN A 43 -10.40 -1.66 -15.74
N SER A 44 -9.58 -2.61 -16.21
CA SER A 44 -9.56 -3.96 -15.63
C SER A 44 -9.00 -3.96 -14.21
N LEU A 45 -8.03 -3.09 -13.93
CA LEU A 45 -7.45 -2.91 -12.60
C LEU A 45 -8.37 -2.07 -11.69
N LEU A 46 -9.00 -1.03 -12.25
CA LEU A 46 -9.93 -0.20 -11.48
C LEU A 46 -11.12 -1.00 -10.94
N VAL A 47 -11.65 -1.99 -11.67
CA VAL A 47 -12.77 -2.81 -11.18
C VAL A 47 -12.42 -3.60 -9.91
N HIS A 48 -11.14 -3.97 -9.74
CA HIS A 48 -10.68 -4.70 -8.55
C HIS A 48 -10.29 -3.78 -7.39
N HIS A 49 -10.02 -2.50 -7.65
CA HIS A 49 -9.52 -1.53 -6.66
C HIS A 49 -10.49 -0.39 -6.33
N VAL A 50 -11.58 -0.24 -7.10
CA VAL A 50 -12.66 0.72 -6.85
C VAL A 50 -13.74 0.06 -6.02
N GLN A 51 -13.95 0.57 -4.81
CA GLN A 51 -15.07 0.19 -3.95
C GLN A 51 -16.25 1.12 -4.18
N PRO A 52 -17.45 0.62 -4.57
CA PRO A 52 -18.62 1.45 -4.89
C PRO A 52 -19.05 2.38 -3.75
N ASN A 53 -18.81 1.95 -2.51
CA ASN A 53 -19.17 2.70 -1.30
C ASN A 53 -17.95 3.32 -0.61
N GLY A 54 -16.80 3.37 -1.31
CA GLY A 54 -15.53 3.81 -0.76
C GLY A 54 -15.00 2.89 0.34
N PHE A 55 -14.10 3.44 1.15
CA PHE A 55 -13.51 2.75 2.29
C PHE A 55 -13.99 3.37 3.60
N VAL A 56 -14.07 2.56 4.65
CA VAL A 56 -14.49 2.98 6.00
C VAL A 56 -13.40 2.67 7.01
N VAL A 57 -13.32 3.46 8.08
CA VAL A 57 -12.48 3.13 9.22
C VAL A 57 -13.14 1.99 9.99
N ASP A 58 -12.37 0.94 10.31
CA ASP A 58 -12.87 -0.20 11.06
C ASP A 58 -13.36 0.23 12.45
N LYS A 59 -14.53 -0.27 12.86
CA LYS A 59 -15.17 0.12 14.13
C LYS A 59 -14.43 -0.44 15.35
N ASN A 60 -13.71 -1.55 15.18
CA ASN A 60 -12.95 -2.25 16.20
C ASN A 60 -11.47 -1.84 16.23
N ASP A 61 -10.89 -1.41 15.10
CA ASP A 61 -9.56 -0.79 15.03
C ASP A 61 -9.54 0.51 14.21
N LYS A 62 -9.46 1.64 14.91
CA LYS A 62 -9.42 2.99 14.29
C LYS A 62 -8.20 3.25 13.41
N ARG A 63 -7.21 2.36 13.39
CA ARG A 63 -6.02 2.43 12.53
C ARG A 63 -6.13 1.54 11.29
N CYS A 64 -7.23 0.81 11.16
CA CYS A 64 -7.51 -0.03 10.01
C CYS A 64 -8.54 0.67 9.10
N ILE A 65 -8.22 0.71 7.81
CA ILE A 65 -9.16 1.11 6.75
C ILE A 65 -9.63 -0.18 6.09
N THR A 66 -10.94 -0.36 6.00
CA THR A 66 -11.60 -1.56 5.45
C THR A 66 -12.70 -1.16 4.48
N THR A 67 -13.38 -2.15 3.91
CA THR A 67 -14.58 -1.97 3.09
C THR A 67 -15.84 -2.05 3.98
N PRO A 68 -16.94 -1.33 3.65
CA PRO A 68 -18.19 -1.35 4.43
C PRO A 68 -18.74 -2.75 4.74
#